data_AF-A0A953SP66-F1
#
_entry.id   AF-A0A953SP66-F1
#
_cell.length_a   1.000
_cell.length_b   1.000
_cell.length_c   1.000
_cell.angle_alpha   90.00
_cell.angle_beta   90.00
_cell.angle_gamma   90.00
#
_symmetry.space_group_name_H-M   'P 1'
#
loop_
_entity.id
_entity.type
_entity.pdbx_description
1 polymer ?
#
loop_
_entity_poly.entity_id
_entity_poly.type
_entity_poly.pdbx_seq_one_letter_code
_entity_poly.pdbx_strand_id
1 'polypeptide(L)'
;MASALRTTEQIKSEFAFNFAKNASALGSNYKNYVKKLPMLIKTNGLGASFAFMFSKKYKEEGKYWNQIGSDIYNWLKNQNKFDGNKVKNFEELVAHLNTVNSIEYRMLTAEVLSFLTWLRRFADGLIKGE
;
A
#
# COMPACT_ATOMS: atom_id res chain seq x y z
N MET A 1 7.73 27.50 -18.85
CA MET A 1 6.87 27.15 -17.71
C MET A 1 7.54 26.04 -16.92
N ALA A 2 8.31 26.36 -15.88
CA ALA A 2 8.73 25.33 -14.94
C ALA A 2 7.45 24.74 -14.32
N SER A 3 7.16 23.46 -14.56
CA SER A 3 6.08 22.80 -13.80
C SER A 3 6.40 22.99 -12.32
N ALA A 4 5.50 23.59 -11.56
CA ALA A 4 5.70 23.75 -10.13
C ALA A 4 6.08 22.39 -9.53
N LEU A 5 7.29 22.30 -8.97
CA LEU A 5 7.81 21.05 -8.40
C LEU A 5 6.87 20.62 -7.27
N ARG A 6 6.15 19.52 -7.47
CA ARG A 6 5.26 18.95 -6.45
C ARG A 6 6.08 18.21 -5.41
N THR A 7 5.72 18.34 -4.14
CA THR A 7 6.38 17.61 -3.05
C THR A 7 5.98 16.13 -3.08
N THR A 8 6.81 15.27 -2.49
CA THR A 8 6.48 13.85 -2.30
C THR A 8 5.15 13.66 -1.57
N GLU A 9 4.84 14.51 -0.59
CA GLU A 9 3.57 14.45 0.14
C GLU A 9 2.36 14.85 -0.72
N GLN A 10 2.50 15.81 -1.63
CA GLN A 10 1.44 16.14 -2.60
C GLN A 10 1.17 14.97 -3.54
N ILE A 11 2.21 14.35 -4.08
CA ILE A 11 2.10 13.17 -4.96
C ILE A 11 1.48 11.99 -4.20
N LYS A 12 1.91 11.75 -2.96
CA LYS A 12 1.36 10.70 -2.08
C LYS A 12 -0.11 10.90 -1.79
N SER A 13 -0.50 12.13 -1.46
CA SER A 13 -1.90 12.49 -1.23
C SER A 13 -2.75 12.25 -2.47
N GLU A 14 -2.27 12.63 -3.67
CA GLU A 14 -2.98 12.39 -4.92
C GLU A 14 -3.16 10.89 -5.21
N PHE A 15 -2.11 10.09 -5.09
CA PHE A 15 -2.17 8.64 -5.28
C PHE A 15 -3.15 8.00 -4.29
N ALA A 16 -3.04 8.33 -3.01
CA ALA A 16 -3.91 7.80 -1.96
C ALA A 16 -5.38 8.19 -2.17
N PHE A 17 -5.66 9.42 -2.59
CA PHE A 17 -7.02 9.86 -2.92
C PHE A 17 -7.59 9.06 -4.10
N ASN A 18 -6.83 8.92 -5.19
CA ASN A 18 -7.27 8.19 -6.37
C ASN A 18 -7.50 6.71 -6.10
N PHE A 19 -6.61 6.06 -5.34
CA PHE A 19 -6.79 4.66 -4.95
C PHE A 19 -8.02 4.46 -4.05
N ALA A 20 -8.19 5.29 -3.01
CA ALA A 20 -9.37 5.21 -2.15
C ALA A 20 -10.68 5.46 -2.92
N LYS A 21 -10.68 6.43 -3.86
CA LYS A 21 -11.82 6.71 -4.72
C LYS A 21 -12.17 5.51 -5.61
N ASN A 22 -11.17 4.92 -6.27
CA ASN A 22 -11.38 3.77 -7.15
C ASN A 22 -11.83 2.52 -6.37
N ALA A 23 -11.30 2.33 -5.16
CA ALA A 23 -11.66 1.24 -4.26
C ALA A 23 -12.99 1.46 -3.53
N SER A 24 -13.68 2.59 -3.71
CA SER A 24 -14.94 2.89 -3.03
C SER A 24 -16.04 1.85 -3.28
N ALA A 25 -16.05 1.23 -4.46
CA ALA A 25 -16.96 0.14 -4.82
C ALA A 25 -16.75 -1.14 -3.97
N LEU A 26 -15.60 -1.29 -3.31
CA LEU A 26 -15.33 -2.40 -2.38
C LEU A 26 -15.96 -2.18 -0.99
N GLY A 27 -16.44 -0.98 -0.69
CA GLY A 27 -17.19 -0.67 0.53
C GLY A 27 -16.38 -0.73 1.82
N SER A 28 -17.09 -0.79 2.96
CA SER A 28 -16.51 -0.66 4.30
C SER A 28 -15.45 -1.71 4.64
N ASN A 29 -15.54 -2.91 4.08
CA ASN A 29 -14.52 -3.95 4.29
C ASN A 29 -13.12 -3.53 3.79
N TYR A 30 -13.01 -2.88 2.62
CA TYR A 30 -11.73 -2.34 2.15
C TYR A 30 -11.20 -1.27 3.11
N LYS A 31 -12.07 -0.32 3.48
CA LYS A 31 -11.75 0.74 4.46
C LYS A 31 -11.22 0.14 5.77
N ASN A 32 -11.87 -0.89 6.30
CA ASN A 32 -11.48 -1.53 7.54
C ASN A 32 -10.13 -2.23 7.46
N TYR A 33 -9.82 -2.86 6.32
CA TYR A 33 -8.52 -3.50 6.14
C TYR A 33 -7.39 -2.51 5.91
N VAL A 34 -7.62 -1.42 5.17
CA VAL A 34 -6.67 -0.32 5.05
C VAL A 34 -6.35 0.27 6.43
N LYS A 35 -7.36 0.45 7.29
CA LYS A 35 -7.16 0.96 8.67
C LYS A 35 -6.40 -0.02 9.56
N LYS A 36 -6.60 -1.32 9.37
CA LYS A 36 -5.95 -2.39 10.12
C LYS A 36 -4.47 -2.55 9.77
N LEU A 37 -4.11 -2.41 8.49
CA LEU A 37 -2.77 -2.76 7.99
C LEU A 37 -1.61 -1.98 8.65
N PRO A 38 -1.69 -0.66 8.91
CA PRO A 38 -0.63 0.06 9.62
C PRO A 38 -0.28 -0.56 10.98
N MET A 39 -1.29 -1.05 11.70
CA MET A 39 -1.09 -1.68 13.01
C MET A 39 -0.43 -3.05 12.87
N LEU A 40 -0.84 -3.85 11.87
CA LEU A 40 -0.19 -5.13 11.56
C LEU A 40 1.30 -4.93 11.25
N ILE A 41 1.64 -3.92 10.45
CA ILE A 41 3.05 -3.64 10.10
C ILE A 41 3.84 -3.20 11.32
N LYS A 42 3.29 -2.35 12.19
CA LYS A 42 3.98 -1.90 13.40
C LYS A 42 4.20 -3.01 14.43
N THR A 43 3.29 -3.98 14.50
CA THR A 43 3.34 -5.07 15.49
C THR A 43 4.14 -6.27 15.01
N ASN A 44 3.98 -6.64 13.74
CA ASN A 44 4.54 -7.88 13.18
C ASN A 44 5.67 -7.63 12.17
N GLY A 45 5.90 -6.38 11.76
CA GLY A 45 6.81 -6.03 10.68
C GLY A 45 6.18 -6.12 9.29
N LEU A 46 6.88 -5.53 8.30
CA LEU A 46 6.40 -5.41 6.93
C LEU A 46 6.24 -6.78 6.26
N GLY A 47 7.26 -7.61 6.33
CA GLY A 47 7.32 -8.92 5.67
C GLY A 47 6.24 -9.87 6.16
N ALA A 48 6.08 -10.01 7.48
CA ALA A 48 5.03 -10.84 8.06
C ALA A 48 3.62 -10.34 7.69
N SER A 49 3.43 -9.01 7.66
CA SER A 49 2.15 -8.42 7.24
C SER A 49 1.84 -8.68 5.77
N PHE A 50 2.83 -8.59 4.88
CA PHE A 50 2.65 -8.89 3.45
C PHE A 50 2.44 -10.38 3.19
N ALA A 51 3.13 -11.26 3.93
CA ALA A 51 2.87 -12.70 3.89
C ALA A 51 1.44 -13.03 4.36
N PHE A 52 0.95 -12.36 5.40
CA PHE A 52 -0.45 -12.46 5.83
C PHE A 52 -1.41 -12.04 4.70
N MET A 53 -1.20 -10.88 4.08
CA MET A 53 -2.02 -10.43 2.94
C MET A 53 -2.03 -11.45 1.80
N PHE A 54 -0.86 -11.97 1.43
CA PHE A 54 -0.70 -13.00 0.41
C PHE A 54 -1.50 -14.28 0.75
N SER A 55 -1.48 -14.71 2.01
CA SER A 55 -2.25 -15.88 2.47
C SER A 55 -3.78 -15.74 2.33
N LYS A 56 -4.28 -14.52 2.11
CA LYS A 56 -5.70 -14.23 1.93
C LYS A 56 -6.12 -14.15 0.46
N LYS A 57 -5.19 -14.18 -0.50
CA LYS A 57 -5.44 -13.93 -1.94
C LYS A 57 -6.65 -14.67 -2.51
N TYR A 58 -6.83 -15.94 -2.13
CA TYR A 58 -7.88 -16.84 -2.66
C TYR A 58 -9.06 -17.03 -1.69
N LYS A 59 -9.15 -16.22 -0.63
CA LYS A 59 -10.26 -16.25 0.34
C LYS A 59 -11.31 -15.22 -0.03
N GLU A 60 -12.48 -15.28 0.60
CA GLU A 60 -13.59 -14.32 0.38
C GLU A 60 -13.14 -12.86 0.57
N GLU A 61 -12.33 -12.64 1.60
CA GLU A 61 -11.71 -11.36 1.95
C GLU A 61 -10.53 -10.96 1.03
N GLY A 62 -10.10 -11.86 0.14
CA GLY A 62 -8.93 -11.71 -0.70
C GLY A 62 -9.00 -10.51 -1.64
N LYS A 63 -10.19 -10.20 -2.18
CA LYS A 63 -10.38 -9.03 -3.07
C LYS A 63 -9.94 -7.71 -2.43
N TYR A 64 -10.11 -7.56 -1.13
CA TYR A 64 -9.71 -6.36 -0.40
C TYR A 64 -8.19 -6.31 -0.21
N TRP A 65 -7.58 -7.41 0.24
CA TRP A 65 -6.14 -7.50 0.42
C TRP A 65 -5.36 -7.38 -0.90
N ASN A 66 -5.91 -7.96 -1.98
CA ASN A 66 -5.35 -7.88 -3.31
C ASN A 66 -5.37 -6.43 -3.82
N GLN A 67 -6.48 -5.70 -3.60
CA GLN A 67 -6.54 -4.27 -3.95
C GLN A 67 -5.50 -3.46 -3.16
N ILE A 68 -5.44 -3.64 -1.83
CA ILE A 68 -4.48 -2.91 -0.97
C ILE A 68 -3.03 -3.22 -1.38
N GLY A 69 -2.71 -4.49 -1.65
CA GLY A 69 -1.39 -4.91 -2.13
C GLY A 69 -1.02 -4.27 -3.47
N SER A 70 -1.98 -4.22 -4.41
CA SER A 70 -1.82 -3.54 -5.70
C SER A 70 -1.56 -2.04 -5.53
N ASP A 71 -2.33 -1.36 -4.67
CA ASP A 71 -2.16 0.07 -4.38
C ASP A 71 -0.76 0.36 -3.80
N ILE A 72 -0.30 -0.47 -2.87
CA ILE A 72 1.05 -0.38 -2.29
C ILE A 72 2.14 -0.60 -3.35
N TYR A 73 2.01 -1.65 -4.15
CA TYR A 73 2.97 -1.95 -5.22
C TYR A 73 3.08 -0.77 -6.19
N ASN A 74 1.94 -0.24 -6.65
CA ASN A 74 1.91 0.88 -7.58
C ASN A 74 2.50 2.16 -6.97
N TRP A 75 2.25 2.42 -5.68
CA TRP A 75 2.88 3.52 -4.96
C TRP A 75 4.41 3.38 -4.95
N LEU A 76 4.93 2.25 -4.48
CA LEU A 76 6.37 2.02 -4.36
C LEU A 76 7.09 2.02 -5.71
N LYS A 77 6.44 1.48 -6.75
CA LYS A 77 6.92 1.54 -8.13
C LYS A 77 7.02 2.99 -8.62
N ASN A 78 5.98 3.80 -8.42
CA ASN A 78 5.99 5.21 -8.79
C ASN A 78 7.08 6.01 -8.05
N GLN A 79 7.43 5.60 -6.83
CA GLN A 79 8.51 6.19 -6.05
C GLN A 79 9.90 5.61 -6.36
N ASN A 80 10.03 4.76 -7.39
CA ASN A 80 11.27 4.09 -7.79
C ASN A 80 11.98 3.38 -6.62
N LYS A 81 11.22 2.75 -5.72
CA LYS A 81 11.78 2.06 -4.54
C LYS A 81 12.34 0.68 -4.84
N PHE A 82 12.09 0.16 -6.03
CA PHE A 82 12.62 -1.09 -6.55
C PHE A 82 12.66 -1.03 -8.09
N ASP A 83 13.36 -1.97 -8.70
CA ASP A 83 13.38 -2.14 -10.15
C ASP A 83 12.04 -2.71 -10.66
N GLY A 84 11.18 -1.86 -11.22
CA GLY A 84 9.90 -2.25 -11.82
C GLY A 84 10.04 -3.17 -13.05
N ASN A 85 11.26 -3.37 -13.56
CA ASN A 85 11.53 -4.38 -14.59
C ASN A 85 11.69 -5.79 -13.99
N LYS A 86 12.01 -5.91 -12.70
CA LYS A 86 12.20 -7.18 -11.99
C LYS A 86 11.06 -7.53 -11.05
N VAL A 87 10.34 -6.53 -10.55
CA VAL A 87 9.20 -6.69 -9.64
C VAL A 87 7.95 -6.16 -10.34
N LYS A 88 7.05 -7.07 -10.74
CA LYS A 88 5.90 -6.79 -11.62
C LYS A 88 4.57 -6.62 -10.91
N ASN A 89 4.45 -7.11 -9.69
CA ASN A 89 3.22 -7.10 -8.92
C ASN A 89 3.52 -7.20 -7.41
N PHE A 90 2.47 -7.19 -6.60
CA PHE A 90 2.58 -7.30 -5.15
C PHE A 90 3.22 -8.62 -4.69
N GLU A 91 2.97 -9.73 -5.39
CA GLU A 91 3.52 -11.05 -5.01
C GLU A 91 5.03 -11.09 -5.17
N GLU A 92 5.53 -10.56 -6.29
CA GLU A 92 6.96 -10.39 -6.52
C GLU A 92 7.58 -9.37 -5.56
N LEU A 93 6.81 -8.36 -5.12
CA LEU A 93 7.27 -7.44 -4.07
C LEU A 93 7.45 -8.18 -2.74
N VAL A 94 6.54 -9.09 -2.38
CA VAL A 94 6.70 -9.94 -1.18
C VAL A 94 7.97 -10.78 -1.28
N ALA A 95 8.24 -11.38 -2.44
CA ALA A 95 9.48 -12.12 -2.67
C ALA A 95 10.72 -11.22 -2.58
N HIS A 96 10.67 -10.03 -3.16
CA HIS A 96 11.78 -9.06 -3.16
C HIS A 96 12.17 -8.62 -1.76
N LEU A 97 11.20 -8.49 -0.82
CA LEU A 97 11.49 -8.15 0.57
C LEU A 97 12.42 -9.14 1.28
N ASN A 98 12.52 -10.39 0.80
CA ASN A 98 13.44 -11.40 1.35
C ASN A 98 14.89 -11.24 0.84
N THR A 99 15.10 -10.37 -0.16
CA THR A 99 16.41 -10.19 -0.83
C THR A 99 17.09 -8.87 -0.50
N VAL A 100 16.33 -7.88 0.00
CA VAL A 100 16.84 -6.54 0.30
C VAL A 100 17.65 -6.52 1.59
N ASN A 101 18.56 -5.56 1.69
CA ASN A 101 19.32 -5.36 2.92
C ASN A 101 18.48 -4.64 4.00
N SER A 102 19.01 -4.55 5.22
CA SER A 102 18.29 -3.97 6.37
C SER A 102 18.00 -2.47 6.26
N ILE A 103 18.77 -1.72 5.47
CA ILE A 103 18.53 -0.29 5.21
C ILE A 103 17.34 -0.15 4.27
N GLU A 104 17.39 -0.84 3.12
CA GLU A 104 16.32 -0.88 2.13
C GLU A 104 15.00 -1.36 2.74
N TYR A 105 15.04 -2.43 3.54
CA TYR A 105 13.87 -2.94 4.24
C TYR A 105 13.21 -1.91 5.15
N ARG A 106 14.01 -1.16 5.92
CA ARG A 106 13.51 -0.08 6.80
C ARG A 106 12.95 1.09 6.00
N MET A 107 13.60 1.45 4.89
CA MET A 107 13.11 2.50 3.99
C MET A 107 11.76 2.13 3.35
N LEU A 108 11.63 0.89 2.87
CA LEU A 108 10.36 0.36 2.35
C LEU A 108 9.28 0.35 3.44
N THR A 109 9.61 -0.09 4.65
CA THR A 109 8.68 -0.09 5.79
C THR A 109 8.16 1.32 6.09
N ALA A 110 9.06 2.32 6.16
CA ALA A 110 8.70 3.70 6.41
C ALA A 110 7.84 4.30 5.28
N GLU A 111 8.18 4.00 4.02
CA GLU A 111 7.43 4.47 2.86
C GLU A 111 6.00 3.92 2.83
N VAL A 112 5.85 2.60 3.07
CA VAL A 112 4.53 1.94 3.13
C VAL A 112 3.69 2.52 4.25
N LEU A 113 4.24 2.69 5.46
CA LEU A 113 3.50 3.28 6.59
C LEU A 113 3.08 4.73 6.32
N SER A 114 3.95 5.51 5.69
CA SER A 114 3.64 6.89 5.31
C SER A 114 2.51 6.96 4.28
N PHE A 115 2.55 6.12 3.25
CA PHE A 115 1.49 5.99 2.27
C PHE A 115 0.16 5.56 2.89
N LEU A 116 0.17 4.51 3.71
CA LEU A 116 -1.05 4.01 4.37
C LEU A 116 -1.69 5.03 5.31
N THR A 117 -0.91 6.00 5.83
CA THR A 117 -1.45 7.11 6.62
C THR A 117 -2.36 8.02 5.79
N TRP A 118 -2.02 8.26 4.52
CA TRP A 118 -2.88 9.00 3.59
C TRP A 118 -4.02 8.14 3.09
N LEU A 119 -3.75 6.89 2.69
CA LEU A 119 -4.77 5.99 2.15
C LEU A 119 -5.90 5.77 3.14
N ARG A 120 -5.59 5.54 4.42
CA ARG A 120 -6.63 5.38 5.47
C ARG A 120 -7.47 6.63 5.67
N ARG A 121 -6.87 7.83 5.61
CA ARG A 121 -7.59 9.11 5.79
C ARG A 121 -8.60 9.32 4.65
N PHE A 122 -8.20 9.04 3.42
CA PHE A 122 -9.11 9.15 2.28
C PHE A 122 -10.15 8.03 2.24
N ALA A 123 -9.79 6.79 2.58
CA ALA A 123 -10.76 5.70 2.72
C ALA A 123 -11.81 6.03 3.79
N ASP A 124 -11.41 6.61 4.92
CA ASP A 124 -12.32 7.06 5.97
C ASP A 124 -13.29 8.15 5.49
N GLY A 125 -12.81 9.11 4.70
CA GLY A 125 -13.63 10.23 4.20
C GLY A 125 -14.51 9.89 2.99
N LEU A 126 -14.09 8.97 2.12
CA LEU A 126 -14.77 8.66 0.86
C LEU A 126 -15.72 7.46 0.96
N ILE A 127 -15.45 6.51 1.87
CA ILE A 127 -16.18 5.23 1.95
C ILE A 127 -17.09 5.24 3.18
N LYS A 128 -18.40 5.18 2.92
CA LYS A 128 -19.43 5.10 3.96
C LYS A 128 -19.44 3.72 4.65
N GLY A 129 -19.96 3.68 5.87
CA GLY A 129 -20.01 2.49 6.71
C GLY A 129 -18.86 2.43 7.73
N GLU A 130 -19.10 1.71 8.82
CA GLU A 130 -18.10 1.34 9.82
C GLU A 130 -17.38 0.04 9.47
#